data_AF-A0A536LFT1-F1
#
_entry.id   AF-A0A536LFT1-F1
#
_cell.length_a   1.000
_cell.length_b   1.000
_cell.length_c   1.000
_cell.angle_alpha   90.00
_cell.angle_beta   90.00
_cell.angle_gamma   90.00
#
_symmetry.space_group_name_H-M   'P 1'
#
loop_
_entity.id
_entity.type
_entity.pdbx_description
1 polymer ?
#
loop_
_entity_poly.entity_id
_entity_poly.type
_entity_poly.pdbx_seq_one_letter_code
_entity_poly.pdbx_strand_id
1 'polypeptide(L)'
;GTDEFPAFYSRRSGCPVSARVDGPDGAAQTLRATWDAGGRGVVVAVPPPAELDGAEEMARRAAAELRDMAGAGATPRLLARVAELSGGRSLDLNVELVINNARVAALVATAYFRR
;
A
#
# COMPACT_ATOMS: atom_id res chain seq x y z
N GLY A 1 7.92 -11.78 1.09
CA GLY A 1 6.47 -11.85 1.38
C GLY A 1 6.22 -11.28 2.75
N THR A 2 4.95 -11.09 3.10
CA THR A 2 4.47 -10.69 4.43
C THR A 2 3.20 -11.47 4.74
N ASP A 3 2.97 -11.75 6.02
CA ASP A 3 1.75 -12.41 6.51
C ASP A 3 0.66 -11.39 6.90
N GLU A 4 1.02 -10.11 7.01
CA GLU A 4 0.10 -9.00 7.31
C GLU A 4 -0.04 -8.03 6.15
N PHE A 5 -1.23 -7.45 6.03
CA PHE A 5 -1.53 -6.38 5.09
C PHE A 5 -0.81 -5.09 5.53
N PRO A 6 0.13 -4.52 4.75
CA PRO A 6 0.83 -3.30 5.13
C PRO A 6 -0.12 -2.09 5.20
N ALA A 7 -0.01 -1.30 6.28
CA ALA A 7 -0.85 -0.14 6.57
C ALA A 7 -0.32 1.16 5.95
N PHE A 8 0.07 1.12 4.68
CA PHE A 8 0.63 2.25 3.93
C PHE A 8 1.94 2.81 4.52
N TYR A 9 1.89 3.56 5.62
CA TYR A 9 3.06 4.09 6.32
C TYR A 9 3.64 3.17 7.40
N SER A 10 2.99 2.03 7.68
CA SER A 10 3.53 0.99 8.55
C SER A 10 3.53 -0.37 7.86
N ARG A 11 4.51 -1.20 8.19
CA ARG A 11 4.63 -2.59 7.72
C ARG A 11 3.61 -3.51 8.39
N ARG A 12 3.11 -3.15 9.57
CA ARG A 12 2.16 -3.96 10.34
C ARG A 12 0.83 -3.24 10.46
N SER A 13 -0.25 -3.97 10.28
CA SER A 13 -1.63 -3.49 10.49
C SER A 13 -2.38 -4.31 11.53
N GLY A 14 -1.85 -5.48 11.91
CA GLY A 14 -2.60 -6.50 12.65
C GLY A 14 -3.66 -7.21 11.81
N CYS A 15 -3.79 -6.90 10.51
CA CYS A 15 -4.72 -7.55 9.60
C CYS A 15 -3.98 -8.57 8.73
N PRO A 16 -4.39 -9.85 8.69
CA PRO A 16 -3.75 -10.86 7.86
C PRO A 16 -4.02 -10.63 6.36
N VAL A 17 -3.08 -10.99 5.49
CA VAL A 17 -3.34 -11.11 4.05
C VAL A 17 -4.12 -12.39 3.73
N SER A 18 -4.87 -12.40 2.62
CA SER A 18 -5.57 -13.60 2.15
C SER A 18 -4.61 -14.68 1.64
N ALA A 19 -3.44 -14.29 1.15
CA ALA A 19 -2.36 -15.17 0.74
C ALA A 19 -1.02 -14.45 0.83
N ARG A 20 -0.01 -15.13 1.37
CA ARG A 20 1.37 -14.68 1.29
C ARG A 20 1.99 -15.15 -0.02
N VAL A 21 2.71 -14.25 -0.68
CA VAL A 21 3.48 -14.53 -1.87
C VAL A 21 4.91 -14.04 -1.69
N ASP A 22 5.87 -14.88 -2.07
CA ASP A 22 7.29 -14.60 -2.00
C ASP A 22 7.88 -14.44 -3.41
N GLY A 23 8.48 -13.28 -3.67
CA GLY A 23 9.18 -12.98 -4.93
C GLY A 23 8.26 -12.67 -6.13
N PRO A 24 8.85 -12.16 -7.23
CA PRO A 24 8.10 -11.78 -8.43
C PRO A 24 7.52 -12.98 -9.18
N ASP A 25 8.18 -14.14 -9.16
CA ASP A 25 7.71 -15.34 -9.86
C ASP A 25 6.45 -15.92 -9.21
N GLY A 26 6.39 -15.95 -7.86
CA GLY A 26 5.20 -16.36 -7.14
C GLY A 26 4.02 -15.41 -7.38
N ALA A 27 4.28 -14.10 -7.47
CA ALA A 27 3.26 -13.10 -7.78
C ALA A 27 2.76 -13.28 -9.22
N ALA A 28 3.65 -13.48 -10.18
CA ALA A 28 3.29 -13.77 -11.57
C ALA A 28 2.44 -15.05 -11.71
N GLN A 29 2.79 -16.13 -10.99
CA GLN A 29 2.00 -17.36 -10.97
C GLN A 29 0.62 -17.14 -10.37
N THR A 30 0.52 -16.37 -9.28
CA THR A 30 -0.76 -16.03 -8.64
C THR A 30 -1.66 -15.22 -9.58
N LEU A 31 -1.09 -14.25 -10.31
CA LEU A 31 -1.82 -13.46 -11.31
C LEU A 31 -2.35 -14.35 -12.45
N ARG A 32 -1.50 -15.23 -13.01
CA ARG A 32 -1.93 -16.20 -14.04
C ARG A 32 -3.08 -17.07 -13.56
N ALA A 33 -2.90 -17.73 -12.41
CA ALA A 33 -3.93 -18.59 -11.84
C ALA A 33 -5.25 -17.84 -11.56
N THR A 34 -5.16 -16.58 -11.08
CA THR A 34 -6.35 -15.76 -10.83
C THR A 34 -7.11 -15.46 -12.11
N TRP A 35 -6.41 -15.07 -13.18
CA TRP A 35 -7.06 -14.72 -14.45
C TRP A 35 -7.54 -15.96 -15.23
N ASP A 36 -6.80 -17.06 -15.20
CA ASP A 36 -7.22 -18.34 -15.78
C ASP A 36 -8.48 -18.90 -15.12
N ALA A 37 -8.68 -18.60 -13.82
CA ALA A 37 -9.88 -18.93 -13.07
C ALA A 37 -11.04 -17.92 -13.23
N GLY A 38 -10.88 -16.90 -14.09
CA GLY A 38 -11.92 -15.88 -14.34
C GLY A 38 -11.98 -14.74 -13.32
N GLY A 39 -10.97 -14.58 -12.46
CA GLY A 39 -10.84 -13.46 -11.54
C GLY A 39 -10.62 -12.12 -12.24
N ARG A 40 -11.05 -11.01 -11.61
CA ARG A 40 -11.00 -9.67 -12.22
C ARG A 40 -9.79 -8.83 -11.84
N GLY A 41 -9.11 -9.16 -10.74
CA GLY A 41 -7.98 -8.39 -10.25
C GLY A 41 -7.39 -8.96 -8.95
N VAL A 42 -6.19 -8.50 -8.62
CA VAL A 42 -5.45 -8.86 -7.41
C VAL A 42 -4.83 -7.59 -6.84
N VAL A 43 -4.89 -7.42 -5.52
CA VAL A 43 -4.14 -6.38 -4.82
C VAL A 43 -2.85 -7.00 -4.31
N VAL A 44 -1.71 -6.60 -4.89
CA VAL A 44 -0.39 -6.97 -4.40
C VAL A 44 0.05 -5.93 -3.39
N ALA A 45 -0.12 -6.23 -2.10
CA ALA A 45 0.24 -5.31 -1.03
C ALA A 45 1.75 -5.41 -0.73
N VAL A 46 2.48 -4.32 -0.97
CA VAL A 46 3.93 -4.25 -0.78
C VAL A 46 4.23 -3.46 0.49
N PRO A 47 4.98 -4.02 1.45
CA PRO A 47 5.40 -3.28 2.64
C PRO A 47 6.20 -2.01 2.27
N PRO A 48 5.98 -0.88 2.97
CA PRO A 48 6.70 0.35 2.67
C PRO A 48 8.21 0.19 2.92
N PRO A 49 9.07 0.92 2.20
CA PRO A 49 10.52 0.83 2.38
C PRO A 49 10.96 1.31 3.78
N ALA A 50 10.30 2.33 4.31
CA ALA A 50 10.48 2.87 5.65
C ALA A 50 9.11 3.13 6.33
N GLU A 51 9.11 3.23 7.66
CA GLU A 51 7.89 3.46 8.43
C GLU A 51 7.82 4.91 8.94
N LEU A 52 6.60 5.38 9.19
CA LEU A 52 6.34 6.63 9.88
C LEU A 52 5.86 6.36 11.30
N ASP A 53 6.67 6.74 12.28
CA ASP A 53 6.30 6.64 13.69
C ASP A 53 5.04 7.45 13.99
N GLY A 54 4.09 6.84 14.68
CA GLY A 54 2.82 7.50 15.03
C GLY A 54 1.87 7.72 13.84
N ALA A 55 2.06 7.06 12.69
CA ALA A 55 1.19 7.20 11.52
C ALA A 55 -0.31 6.98 11.83
N GLU A 56 -0.63 5.95 12.61
CA GLU A 56 -2.02 5.66 12.98
C GLU A 56 -2.62 6.77 13.84
N GLU A 57 -1.88 7.27 14.82
CA GLU A 57 -2.33 8.36 15.69
C GLU A 57 -2.54 9.66 14.89
N MET A 58 -1.62 9.98 13.97
CA MET A 58 -1.77 11.12 13.06
C MET A 58 -2.99 10.96 12.15
N ALA A 59 -3.25 9.77 11.61
CA ALA A 59 -4.40 9.51 10.77
C ALA A 59 -5.73 9.64 11.55
N ARG A 60 -5.78 9.09 12.78
CA ARG A 60 -6.95 9.24 13.68
C ARG A 60 -7.19 10.69 14.04
N ARG A 61 -6.14 11.42 14.40
CA ARG A 61 -6.22 12.86 14.71
C ARG A 61 -6.73 13.65 13.49
N ALA A 62 -6.17 13.42 12.31
CA ALA A 62 -6.61 14.08 11.08
C ALA A 62 -8.08 13.80 10.78
N ALA A 63 -8.53 12.55 10.93
CA ALA A 63 -9.94 12.19 10.73
C ALA A 63 -10.87 12.84 11.77
N ALA A 64 -10.45 12.95 13.03
CA ALA A 64 -11.22 13.58 14.09
C ALA A 64 -11.33 15.11 13.92
N GLU A 65 -10.30 15.76 13.36
CA GLU A 65 -10.31 17.20 13.07
C GLU A 65 -11.18 17.55 11.84
N LEU A 66 -11.33 16.61 10.89
CA LEU A 66 -11.98 16.83 9.59
C LEU A 66 -13.32 16.08 9.46
N ARG A 67 -14.22 16.25 10.44
CA ARG A 67 -15.50 15.52 10.52
C ARG A 67 -16.51 15.84 9.40
N ASP A 68 -16.30 16.93 8.67
CA ASP A 68 -17.13 17.41 7.56
C ASP A 68 -16.75 16.80 6.20
N MET A 69 -15.72 15.95 6.15
CA MET A 69 -15.24 15.37 4.90
C MET A 69 -16.21 14.34 4.31
N ALA A 70 -16.53 14.52 3.02
CA ALA A 70 -17.31 13.57 2.24
C ALA A 70 -16.87 13.57 0.76
N GLY A 71 -17.21 12.49 0.06
CA GLY A 71 -16.96 12.34 -1.37
C GLY A 71 -15.48 12.36 -1.75
N ALA A 72 -15.19 12.74 -3.00
CA ALA A 72 -13.85 12.70 -3.56
C ALA A 72 -12.85 13.64 -2.86
N GLY A 73 -13.34 14.66 -2.14
CA GLY A 73 -12.50 15.62 -1.40
C GLY A 73 -11.95 15.08 -0.08
N ALA A 74 -12.47 13.96 0.44
CA ALA A 74 -12.08 13.42 1.73
C ALA A 74 -10.60 12.98 1.77
N THR A 75 -10.18 12.13 0.83
CA THR A 75 -8.81 11.57 0.83
C THR A 75 -7.73 12.65 0.66
N PRO A 76 -7.82 13.60 -0.29
CA PRO A 76 -6.82 14.66 -0.40
C PRO A 76 -6.71 15.52 0.86
N ARG A 77 -7.83 15.87 1.50
CA ARG A 77 -7.84 16.64 2.76
C ARG A 77 -7.20 15.86 3.91
N LEU A 78 -7.51 14.57 4.03
CA LEU A 78 -6.93 13.71 5.06
C LEU A 78 -5.40 13.57 4.88
N LEU A 79 -4.93 13.29 3.66
CA LEU A 79 -3.50 13.15 3.37
C LEU A 79 -2.74 14.46 3.58
N ALA A 80 -3.32 15.60 3.18
CA ALA A 80 -2.72 16.91 3.43
C ALA A 80 -2.55 17.15 4.95
N ARG A 81 -3.57 16.79 5.75
CA ARG A 81 -3.49 16.98 7.19
C ARG A 81 -2.48 16.05 7.86
N VAL A 82 -2.36 14.80 7.42
CA VAL A 82 -1.29 13.89 7.88
C VAL A 82 0.10 14.43 7.49
N ALA A 83 0.24 15.02 6.30
CA ALA A 83 1.47 15.71 5.90
C ALA A 83 1.86 16.82 6.87
N GLU A 84 0.91 17.70 7.21
CA GLU A 84 1.14 18.76 8.21
C GLU A 84 1.53 18.20 9.59
N LEU A 85 0.79 17.22 10.12
CA LEU A 85 1.07 16.61 11.43
C LEU A 85 2.43 15.91 11.48
N SER A 86 2.88 15.36 10.35
CA SER A 86 4.18 14.69 10.22
C SER A 86 5.34 15.62 9.86
N GLY A 87 5.11 16.93 9.73
CA GLY A 87 6.12 17.89 9.26
C GLY A 87 6.63 17.60 7.84
N GLY A 88 5.77 17.05 6.97
CA GLY A 88 6.11 16.67 5.59
C GLY A 88 6.61 15.23 5.41
N ARG A 89 7.00 14.54 6.48
CA ARG A 89 7.59 13.18 6.39
C ARG A 89 6.68 12.14 5.73
N SER A 90 5.38 12.22 5.92
CA SER A 90 4.42 11.32 5.26
C SER A 90 4.35 11.53 3.74
N LEU A 91 4.64 12.74 3.25
CA LEU A 91 4.70 13.01 1.81
C LEU A 91 5.98 12.40 1.21
N ASP A 92 7.13 12.61 1.86
CA ASP A 92 8.41 12.02 1.44
C ASP A 92 8.32 10.49 1.36
N LEU A 93 7.78 9.86 2.42
CA LEU A 93 7.58 8.41 2.46
C LEU A 93 6.57 7.92 1.42
N ASN A 94 5.54 8.71 1.09
CA ASN A 94 4.60 8.35 0.04
C ASN A 94 5.29 8.30 -1.33
N VAL A 95 6.22 9.23 -1.62
CA VAL A 95 7.04 9.19 -2.84
C VAL A 95 7.89 7.92 -2.88
N GLU A 96 8.59 7.59 -1.80
CA GLU A 96 9.39 6.37 -1.71
C GLU A 96 8.54 5.10 -1.86
N LEU A 97 7.34 5.08 -1.26
CA LEU A 97 6.37 3.99 -1.38
C LEU A 97 5.93 3.79 -2.82
N VAL A 98 5.58 4.86 -3.54
CA VAL A 98 5.18 4.78 -4.95
C VAL A 98 6.33 4.25 -5.82
N ILE A 99 7.56 4.71 -5.59
CA ILE A 99 8.75 4.22 -6.30
C ILE A 99 8.97 2.73 -6.03
N ASN A 100 8.85 2.31 -4.77
CA ASN A 100 8.97 0.90 -4.38
C ASN A 100 7.89 0.03 -5.04
N ASN A 101 6.64 0.49 -5.04
CA ASN A 101 5.53 -0.20 -5.70
C ASN A 101 5.76 -0.33 -7.21
N ALA A 102 6.21 0.74 -7.88
CA ALA A 102 6.53 0.71 -9.30
C ALA A 102 7.65 -0.28 -9.62
N ARG A 103 8.70 -0.34 -8.77
CA ARG A 103 9.79 -1.31 -8.91
C ARG A 103 9.29 -2.75 -8.79
N VAL A 104 8.50 -3.05 -7.76
CA VAL A 104 7.94 -4.40 -7.56
C VAL A 104 7.00 -4.76 -8.71
N ALA A 105 6.13 -3.85 -9.14
CA ALA A 105 5.24 -4.06 -10.28
C ALA A 105 6.01 -4.39 -11.57
N ALA A 106 7.10 -3.67 -11.85
CA ALA A 106 7.96 -3.95 -13.00
C ALA A 106 8.61 -5.34 -12.95
N LEU A 107 9.07 -5.77 -11.76
CA LEU A 107 9.63 -7.12 -11.56
C LEU A 107 8.57 -8.21 -11.77
N VAL A 108 7.37 -8.02 -11.22
CA VAL A 108 6.24 -8.95 -11.39
C VAL A 108 5.81 -9.02 -12.85
N ALA A 109 5.68 -7.88 -13.54
CA ALA A 109 5.35 -7.85 -14.96
C ALA A 109 6.41 -8.58 -15.80
N THR A 110 7.69 -8.34 -15.52
CA THR A 110 8.79 -9.05 -16.20
C THR A 110 8.69 -10.56 -15.99
N ALA A 111 8.47 -11.02 -14.75
CA ALA A 111 8.28 -12.44 -14.45
C ALA A 111 7.00 -13.03 -15.08
N TYR A 112 5.94 -12.22 -15.23
CA TYR A 112 4.70 -12.63 -15.86
C TYR A 112 4.88 -12.91 -17.35
N PHE A 113 5.65 -12.08 -18.06
CA PHE A 113 5.86 -12.19 -19.50
C PHE A 113 7.11 -12.98 -19.90
N ARG A 114 7.94 -13.42 -18.95
CA ARG A 114 9.00 -14.42 -19.24
C ARG A 114 8.35 -15.72 -19.70
N ARG A 115 8.85 -16.22 -20.84
CA ARG A 115 8.48 -17.52 -21.41
C ARG A 115 9.15 -18.64 -20.65
#